data_AF-A0A956ZD98-F1
#
_entry.id   AF-A0A956ZD98-F1
#
_cell.length_a   1.000
_cell.length_b   1.000
_cell.length_c   1.000
_cell.angle_alpha   90.00
_cell.angle_beta   90.00
_cell.angle_gamma   90.00
#
_symmetry.space_group_name_H-M   'P 1'
#
loop_
_entity.id
_entity.type
_entity.pdbx_description
1 polymer ?
#
loop_
_entity_poly.entity_id
_entity_poly.type
_entity_poly.pdbx_seq_one_letter_code
_entity_poly.pdbx_strand_id
1 'polypeptide(L)'
;MSEIPYTKELEKEYIELFSTCDPSKNRIAEIQLTVKKILSNQKRYQRVSSITSVPWYIVAAIHSMESSLNFNKHLHNGDSLSKRTTHVPKGRPTSGSPPFSWEESAIDALRLKKLDTWKRWSLPGVLYKLEQYNGWGYRKYHPSVHSPYLWSFSNHYTKGKYIEDGSFSKNAVSEQCGAAVLLLVLSQSDSADIDIDLSINRAEN
;
A
#
# COMPACT_ATOMS: atom_id res chain seq x y z
N MET A 1 9.75 19.09 0.52
CA MET A 1 8.45 19.12 1.22
C MET A 1 8.66 18.55 2.62
N SER A 2 8.28 19.27 3.68
CA SER A 2 8.44 18.79 5.07
C SER A 2 7.76 17.44 5.28
N GLU A 3 8.45 16.50 5.90
CA GLU A 3 7.93 15.18 6.26
C GLU A 3 6.90 15.33 7.39
N ILE A 4 5.78 14.60 7.36
CA ILE A 4 4.91 14.48 8.53
C ILE A 4 5.63 13.54 9.50
N PRO A 5 6.01 13.98 10.72
CA PRO A 5 6.76 13.13 11.64
C PRO A 5 5.92 11.95 12.13
N TYR A 6 6.55 10.79 12.31
CA TYR A 6 5.93 9.63 12.94
C TYR A 6 5.91 9.80 14.47
N THR A 7 4.79 10.31 15.00
CA THR A 7 4.60 10.60 16.43
C THR A 7 3.71 9.58 17.13
N LYS A 8 3.64 9.64 18.48
CA LYS A 8 2.77 8.77 19.27
C LYS A 8 1.28 9.02 19.05
N GLU A 9 0.91 10.26 18.73
CA GLU A 9 -0.47 10.64 18.40
C GLU A 9 -0.87 10.01 17.07
N LEU A 10 0.02 10.08 16.08
CA LEU A 10 -0.20 9.47 14.77
C LEU A 10 -0.23 7.94 14.86
N GLU A 11 0.60 7.33 15.72
CA GLU A 11 0.50 5.89 16.03
C GLU A 11 -0.89 5.51 16.55
N LYS A 12 -1.42 6.26 17.52
CA LYS A 12 -2.74 6.01 18.10
C LYS A 12 -3.86 6.16 17.06
N GLU A 13 -3.80 7.22 16.25
CA GLU A 13 -4.77 7.47 15.17
C GLU A 13 -4.80 6.28 14.19
N TYR A 14 -3.65 5.80 13.73
CA TYR A 14 -3.61 4.64 12.83
C TYR A 14 -4.16 3.37 13.45
N ILE A 15 -3.86 3.12 14.73
CA ILE A 15 -4.40 1.97 15.47
C ILE A 15 -5.92 2.08 15.56
N GLU A 16 -6.44 3.24 15.95
CA GLU A 16 -7.89 3.47 16.08
C GLU A 16 -8.63 3.32 14.74
N LEU A 17 -8.11 3.91 13.66
CA LEU A 17 -8.69 3.75 12.33
C LEU A 17 -8.65 2.31 11.85
N PHE A 18 -7.60 1.55 12.17
CA PHE A 18 -7.51 0.16 11.75
C PHE A 18 -8.43 -0.75 12.58
N SER A 19 -8.56 -0.53 13.90
CA SER A 19 -9.47 -1.32 14.75
C SER A 19 -10.93 -1.07 14.44
N THR A 20 -11.28 0.15 14.04
CA THR A 20 -12.66 0.56 13.73
C THR A 20 -12.99 0.49 12.24
N CYS A 21 -12.05 0.01 11.42
CA CYS A 21 -12.24 -0.19 9.99
C CYS A 21 -13.24 -1.31 9.73
N ASP A 22 -14.37 -0.96 9.11
CA ASP A 22 -15.39 -1.87 8.62
C ASP A 22 -15.36 -1.88 7.07
N PRO A 23 -14.84 -2.95 6.45
CA PRO A 23 -14.83 -3.09 5.00
C PRO A 23 -16.25 -3.05 4.40
N SER A 24 -16.38 -2.36 3.26
CA SER A 24 -17.67 -2.23 2.57
C SER A 24 -18.24 -3.58 2.15
N LYS A 25 -19.41 -3.93 2.71
CA LYS A 25 -20.15 -5.15 2.35
C LYS A 25 -20.47 -5.24 0.85
N ASN A 26 -20.69 -4.10 0.20
CA ASN A 26 -20.98 -4.04 -1.24
C ASN A 26 -19.74 -4.32 -2.10
N ARG A 27 -18.53 -4.16 -1.56
CA ARG A 27 -17.26 -4.40 -2.29
C ARG A 27 -16.51 -5.62 -1.75
N ILE A 28 -17.00 -6.31 -0.72
CA ILE A 28 -16.26 -7.38 -0.04
C ILE A 28 -15.79 -8.49 -0.99
N ALA A 29 -16.61 -8.88 -1.97
CA ALA A 29 -16.25 -9.88 -2.97
C ALA A 29 -15.03 -9.44 -3.81
N GLU A 30 -14.96 -8.17 -4.20
CA GLU A 30 -13.81 -7.62 -4.93
C GLU A 30 -12.54 -7.58 -4.07
N ILE A 31 -12.68 -7.22 -2.80
CA ILE A 31 -11.58 -7.22 -1.82
C ILE A 31 -11.02 -8.63 -1.67
N GLN A 32 -11.89 -9.62 -1.44
CA GLN A 32 -11.52 -11.03 -1.30
C GLN A 32 -10.88 -11.61 -2.56
N LEU A 33 -11.38 -11.25 -3.75
CA LEU A 33 -10.75 -11.63 -5.02
C LEU A 33 -9.32 -11.07 -5.15
N THR A 34 -9.11 -9.85 -4.69
CA THR A 34 -7.78 -9.22 -4.68
C THR A 34 -6.86 -9.94 -3.68
N VAL A 35 -7.33 -10.23 -2.48
CA VAL A 35 -6.60 -11.00 -1.46
C VAL A 35 -6.22 -12.39 -1.98
N LYS A 36 -7.15 -13.11 -2.63
CA LYS A 36 -6.86 -14.42 -3.25
C LYS A 36 -5.74 -14.35 -4.30
N LYS A 37 -5.73 -13.30 -5.14
CA LYS A 37 -4.65 -13.08 -6.11
C LYS A 37 -3.31 -12.79 -5.44
N ILE A 38 -3.32 -12.02 -4.34
CA ILE A 38 -2.13 -11.75 -3.54
C ILE A 38 -1.56 -13.06 -2.97
N LEU A 39 -2.40 -13.85 -2.29
CA LEU A 39 -1.99 -15.13 -1.69
C LEU A 39 -1.45 -16.09 -2.75
N SER A 40 -2.10 -16.17 -3.91
CA SER A 40 -1.63 -17.01 -5.04
C SER A 40 -0.24 -16.61 -5.57
N ASN A 41 0.23 -15.40 -5.28
CA ASN A 41 1.54 -14.88 -5.69
C ASN A 41 2.48 -14.61 -4.51
N GLN A 42 2.15 -15.08 -3.30
CA GLN A 42 2.89 -14.81 -2.05
C GLN A 42 4.41 -15.04 -2.20
N LYS A 43 4.80 -16.15 -2.84
CA LYS A 43 6.22 -16.49 -3.07
C LYS A 43 6.98 -15.41 -3.85
N ARG A 44 6.33 -14.70 -4.78
CA ARG A 44 6.97 -13.59 -5.52
C ARG A 44 7.26 -12.42 -4.60
N TYR A 45 6.29 -12.05 -3.76
CA TYR A 45 6.46 -10.99 -2.78
C TYR A 45 7.52 -11.34 -1.72
N GLN A 46 7.57 -12.60 -1.29
CA GLN A 46 8.59 -13.09 -0.35
C GLN A 46 10.02 -12.98 -0.92
N ARG A 47 10.22 -13.19 -2.23
CA ARG A 47 11.52 -12.96 -2.88
C ARG A 47 11.97 -11.51 -2.82
N VAL A 48 11.05 -10.56 -2.97
CA VAL A 48 11.36 -9.13 -2.79
C VAL A 48 11.64 -8.81 -1.33
N SER A 49 10.85 -9.39 -0.42
CA SER A 49 10.96 -9.21 1.03
C SER A 49 12.31 -9.72 1.56
N SER A 50 12.79 -10.88 1.10
CA SER A 50 14.09 -11.42 1.53
C SER A 50 15.28 -10.54 1.15
N ILE A 51 15.16 -9.73 0.09
CA ILE A 51 16.22 -8.83 -0.38
C ILE A 51 16.12 -7.43 0.27
N THR A 52 14.91 -6.94 0.50
CA THR A 52 14.66 -5.57 0.94
C THR A 52 14.36 -5.44 2.43
N SER A 53 14.09 -6.56 3.11
CA SER A 53 13.53 -6.60 4.47
C SER A 53 12.18 -5.88 4.64
N VAL A 54 11.52 -5.50 3.54
CA VAL A 54 10.15 -4.98 3.56
C VAL A 54 9.20 -6.18 3.66
N PRO A 55 8.30 -6.26 4.64
CA PRO A 55 7.38 -7.38 4.76
C PRO A 55 6.58 -7.62 3.48
N TRP A 56 6.46 -8.88 3.06
CA TRP A 56 5.92 -9.26 1.76
C TRP A 56 4.49 -8.73 1.52
N TYR A 57 3.68 -8.66 2.58
CA TYR A 57 2.31 -8.16 2.52
C TYR A 57 2.24 -6.66 2.22
N ILE A 58 3.25 -5.89 2.63
CA ILE A 58 3.37 -4.46 2.27
C ILE A 58 3.73 -4.32 0.80
N VAL A 59 4.65 -5.15 0.30
CA VAL A 59 4.99 -5.20 -1.13
C VAL A 59 3.74 -5.53 -1.96
N ALA A 60 2.94 -6.49 -1.51
CA ALA A 60 1.69 -6.87 -2.17
C ALA A 60 0.64 -5.75 -2.14
N ALA A 61 0.48 -5.05 -1.02
CA ALA A 61 -0.43 -3.92 -0.89
C ALA A 61 -0.03 -2.79 -1.84
N ILE A 62 1.26 -2.40 -1.87
CA ILE A 62 1.79 -1.41 -2.83
C ILE A 62 1.55 -1.88 -4.26
N HIS A 63 1.81 -3.15 -4.58
CA HIS A 63 1.58 -3.68 -5.92
C HIS A 63 0.10 -3.62 -6.35
N SER A 64 -0.82 -3.82 -5.41
CA SER A 64 -2.26 -3.64 -5.66
C SER A 64 -2.57 -2.18 -6.00
N MET A 65 -1.98 -1.25 -5.25
CA MET A 65 -2.20 0.19 -5.40
C MET A 65 -1.59 0.77 -6.69
N GLU A 66 -0.38 0.36 -7.04
CA GLU A 66 0.37 0.97 -8.13
C GLU A 66 0.10 0.35 -9.51
N SER A 67 -0.28 -0.93 -9.57
CA SER A 67 -0.48 -1.60 -10.86
C SER A 67 -1.56 -2.68 -10.89
N SER A 68 -2.48 -2.68 -9.92
CA SER A 68 -3.57 -3.66 -9.83
C SER A 68 -3.08 -5.12 -9.88
N LEU A 69 -1.92 -5.38 -9.26
CA LEU A 69 -1.24 -6.68 -9.23
C LEU A 69 -0.72 -7.16 -10.60
N ASN A 70 -0.48 -6.26 -11.55
CA ASN A 70 0.04 -6.61 -12.86
C ASN A 70 1.56 -6.80 -12.86
N PHE A 71 1.99 -8.06 -12.87
CA PHE A 71 3.40 -8.45 -12.89
C PHE A 71 4.15 -8.18 -14.21
N ASN A 72 3.50 -7.62 -15.23
CA ASN A 72 4.14 -7.20 -16.48
C ASN A 72 4.48 -5.70 -16.50
N LYS A 73 4.25 -5.01 -15.38
CA LYS A 73 4.46 -3.58 -15.23
C LYS A 73 5.43 -3.25 -14.09
N HIS A 74 6.16 -2.16 -14.23
CA HIS A 74 7.01 -1.60 -13.19
C HIS A 74 6.19 -1.21 -11.96
N LEU A 75 6.68 -1.59 -10.77
CA LEU A 75 6.07 -1.19 -9.50
C LEU A 75 6.10 0.33 -9.27
N HIS A 76 6.99 1.05 -9.97
CA HIS A 76 7.15 2.48 -9.83
C HIS A 76 5.90 3.29 -10.23
N ASN A 77 5.32 2.95 -11.37
CA ASN A 77 4.31 3.79 -12.04
C ASN A 77 3.48 3.04 -13.09
N GLY A 78 3.61 1.71 -13.19
CA GLY A 78 2.83 0.92 -14.12
C GLY A 78 3.34 0.87 -15.57
N ASP A 79 4.50 1.44 -15.89
CA ASP A 79 5.13 1.31 -17.22
C ASP A 79 5.49 -0.16 -17.54
N SER A 80 5.61 -0.51 -18.83
CA SER A 80 6.00 -1.87 -19.24
C SER A 80 7.42 -2.22 -18.79
N LEU A 81 7.62 -3.45 -18.30
CA LEU A 81 8.95 -3.99 -17.93
C LEU A 81 9.93 -4.17 -19.11
N SER A 82 9.46 -3.99 -20.35
CA SER A 82 10.28 -4.17 -21.57
C SER A 82 11.31 -3.06 -21.80
N LYS A 83 11.21 -1.95 -21.07
CA LYS A 83 12.09 -0.78 -21.14
C LYS A 83 12.21 -0.16 -19.76
N ARG A 84 13.09 0.82 -19.58
CA ARG A 84 13.07 1.64 -18.35
C ARG A 84 11.80 2.50 -18.33
N THR A 85 11.38 2.93 -17.15
CA THR A 85 10.25 3.85 -16.97
C THR A 85 10.43 5.14 -17.78
N THR A 86 9.36 5.55 -18.44
CA THR A 86 9.25 6.80 -19.20
C THR A 86 8.45 7.84 -18.43
N HIS A 87 7.48 7.39 -17.63
CA HIS A 87 6.79 8.21 -16.65
C HIS A 87 7.64 8.39 -15.39
N VAL A 88 7.31 9.39 -14.57
CA VAL A 88 8.01 9.66 -13.32
C VAL A 88 7.79 8.50 -12.34
N PRO A 89 8.82 8.04 -11.60
CA PRO A 89 10.24 8.39 -11.74
C PRO A 89 10.84 7.82 -13.03
N LYS A 90 11.42 8.66 -13.89
CA LYS A 90 11.95 8.26 -15.20
C LYS A 90 13.27 7.48 -15.06
N GLY A 91 13.54 6.60 -16.02
CA GLY A 91 14.82 5.90 -16.15
C GLY A 91 15.04 4.79 -15.11
N ARG A 92 13.97 4.19 -14.58
CA ARG A 92 14.02 3.11 -13.59
C ARG A 92 13.74 1.73 -14.19
N PRO A 93 14.27 0.63 -13.63
CA PRO A 93 15.37 0.54 -12.65
C PRO A 93 16.63 1.27 -13.13
N THR A 94 17.57 1.59 -12.24
CA THR A 94 18.83 2.25 -12.65
C THR A 94 19.95 1.27 -13.02
N SER A 95 19.93 0.08 -12.45
CA SER A 95 20.85 -1.02 -12.74
C SER A 95 20.23 -2.05 -13.69
N GLY A 96 21.06 -2.90 -14.30
CA GLY A 96 20.62 -3.96 -15.22
C GLY A 96 20.17 -3.46 -16.60
N SER A 97 19.70 -4.38 -17.43
CA SER A 97 19.22 -4.12 -18.80
C SER A 97 17.83 -4.75 -19.00
N PRO A 98 16.92 -4.09 -19.75
CA PRO A 98 15.61 -4.66 -20.03
C PRO A 98 15.68 -5.86 -20.99
N PRO A 99 14.64 -6.73 -21.03
CA PRO A 99 13.44 -6.66 -20.18
C PRO A 99 13.73 -7.00 -18.73
N PHE A 100 13.13 -6.25 -17.81
CA PHE A 100 13.29 -6.48 -16.37
C PHE A 100 12.29 -7.52 -15.86
N SER A 101 12.69 -8.30 -14.86
CA SER A 101 11.72 -8.99 -14.02
C SER A 101 10.93 -7.99 -13.17
N TRP A 102 9.74 -8.39 -12.73
CA TRP A 102 8.96 -7.58 -11.80
C TRP A 102 9.69 -7.40 -10.46
N GLU A 103 10.36 -8.44 -9.98
CA GLU A 103 11.13 -8.42 -8.73
C GLU A 103 12.27 -7.37 -8.79
N GLU A 104 13.02 -7.28 -9.89
CA GLU A 104 14.04 -6.23 -10.08
C GLU A 104 13.43 -4.82 -10.02
N SER A 105 12.29 -4.63 -10.68
CA SER A 105 11.57 -3.36 -10.62
C SER A 105 11.06 -3.05 -9.21
N ALA A 106 10.54 -4.04 -8.49
CA ALA A 106 9.99 -3.85 -7.16
C ALA A 106 11.10 -3.46 -6.17
N ILE A 107 12.26 -4.11 -6.26
CA ILE A 107 13.42 -3.81 -5.41
C ILE A 107 13.93 -2.37 -5.65
N ASP A 108 14.06 -1.92 -6.91
CA ASP A 108 14.46 -0.53 -7.22
C ASP A 108 13.43 0.47 -6.67
N ALA A 109 12.12 0.20 -6.84
CA ALA A 109 11.05 1.06 -6.34
C ALA A 109 11.06 1.21 -4.81
N LEU A 110 11.19 0.10 -4.08
CA LEU A 110 11.21 0.11 -2.61
C LEU A 110 12.45 0.84 -2.07
N ARG A 111 13.61 0.67 -2.70
CA ARG A 111 14.85 1.38 -2.37
C ARG A 111 14.75 2.87 -2.67
N LEU A 112 14.20 3.24 -3.82
CA LEU A 112 13.98 4.64 -4.18
C LEU A 112 13.11 5.37 -3.16
N LYS A 113 12.08 4.67 -2.65
CA LYS A 113 11.16 5.18 -1.62
C LYS A 113 11.69 4.98 -0.18
N LYS A 114 12.91 4.43 -0.02
CA LYS A 114 13.57 4.18 1.27
C LYS A 114 12.72 3.35 2.24
N LEU A 115 12.02 2.34 1.71
CA LEU A 115 11.26 1.40 2.54
C LEU A 115 12.19 0.32 3.11
N ASP A 116 13.25 -0.04 2.40
CA ASP A 116 14.27 -1.02 2.82
C ASP A 116 15.08 -0.58 4.06
N THR A 117 15.17 0.73 4.28
CA THR A 117 15.83 1.32 5.45
C THR A 117 14.92 1.42 6.67
N TRP A 118 13.60 1.24 6.52
CA TRP A 118 12.65 1.32 7.64
C TRP A 118 12.63 0.00 8.41
N LYS A 119 12.64 0.08 9.75
CA LYS A 119 12.71 -1.09 10.64
C LYS A 119 11.49 -1.26 11.56
N ARG A 120 10.63 -0.25 11.68
CA ARG A 120 9.47 -0.24 12.59
C ARG A 120 8.22 -0.79 11.88
N TRP A 121 8.19 -2.08 11.61
CA TRP A 121 7.10 -2.75 10.89
C TRP A 121 5.93 -3.21 11.78
N SER A 122 5.63 -2.47 12.87
CA SER A 122 4.36 -2.59 13.59
C SER A 122 3.21 -2.04 12.76
N LEU A 123 1.95 -2.44 13.03
CA LEU A 123 0.75 -1.92 12.35
C LEU A 123 0.77 -0.39 12.06
N PRO A 124 0.94 0.51 13.05
CA PRO A 124 0.96 1.94 12.77
C PRO A 124 2.14 2.37 11.90
N GLY A 125 3.27 1.66 11.96
CA GLY A 125 4.44 1.92 11.14
C GLY A 125 4.25 1.47 9.69
N VAL A 126 3.52 0.37 9.48
CA VAL A 126 3.06 -0.08 8.15
C VAL A 126 2.15 0.97 7.53
N LEU A 127 1.11 1.41 8.25
CA LEU A 127 0.16 2.41 7.77
C LEU A 127 0.83 3.76 7.49
N TYR A 128 1.73 4.19 8.37
CA TYR A 128 2.56 5.38 8.15
C TYR A 128 3.37 5.31 6.85
N LYS A 129 4.08 4.20 6.60
CA LYS A 129 4.91 4.04 5.40
C LYS A 129 4.08 3.89 4.13
N LEU A 130 2.90 3.26 4.19
CA LEU A 130 1.98 3.18 3.06
C LEU A 130 1.40 4.56 2.72
N GLU A 131 0.99 5.35 3.72
CA GLU A 131 0.53 6.71 3.48
C GLU A 131 1.66 7.61 2.94
N GLN A 132 2.87 7.46 3.48
CA GLN A 132 4.06 8.14 2.98
C GLN A 132 4.37 7.76 1.52
N TYR A 133 4.19 6.48 1.16
CA TYR A 133 4.44 5.98 -0.20
C TYR A 133 3.59 6.72 -1.24
N ASN A 134 2.30 6.88 -0.92
CA ASN A 134 1.33 7.68 -1.68
C ASN A 134 1.64 9.19 -1.62
N GLY A 135 1.91 9.69 -0.41
CA GLY A 135 2.23 11.09 -0.14
C GLY A 135 1.26 11.76 0.85
N TRP A 136 1.74 12.84 1.46
CA TRP A 136 1.09 13.55 2.59
C TRP A 136 0.03 14.58 2.19
N GLY A 137 -0.48 14.55 0.96
CA GLY A 137 -1.39 15.58 0.44
C GLY A 137 -2.65 15.74 1.30
N TYR A 138 -3.27 14.62 1.69
CA TYR A 138 -4.47 14.62 2.53
C TYR A 138 -4.21 15.24 3.90
N ARG A 139 -3.18 14.78 4.63
CA ARG A 139 -2.84 15.36 5.94
C ARG A 139 -2.53 16.85 5.90
N LYS A 140 -1.94 17.34 4.80
CA LYS A 140 -1.51 18.74 4.67
C LYS A 140 -2.61 19.68 4.20
N TYR A 141 -3.44 19.23 3.27
CA TYR A 141 -4.33 20.12 2.52
C TYR A 141 -5.80 19.71 2.63
N HIS A 142 -6.10 18.47 3.03
CA HIS A 142 -7.46 17.93 3.15
C HIS A 142 -7.62 17.05 4.41
N PRO A 143 -7.27 17.55 5.62
CA PRO A 143 -7.22 16.72 6.83
C PRO A 143 -8.56 16.12 7.26
N SER A 144 -9.69 16.64 6.73
CA SER A 144 -11.02 16.07 6.94
C SER A 144 -11.33 14.84 6.07
N VAL A 145 -10.41 14.45 5.17
CA VAL A 145 -10.56 13.29 4.29
C VAL A 145 -9.42 12.34 4.55
N HIS A 146 -9.72 11.18 5.13
CA HIS A 146 -8.75 10.10 5.25
C HIS A 146 -8.31 9.64 3.86
N SER A 147 -7.01 9.38 3.69
CA SER A 147 -6.46 9.03 2.38
C SER A 147 -7.16 7.79 1.79
N PRO A 148 -7.80 7.88 0.60
CA PRO A 148 -8.37 6.72 -0.08
C PRO A 148 -7.31 5.66 -0.40
N TYR A 149 -6.03 6.03 -0.47
CA TYR A 149 -4.94 5.06 -0.65
C TYR A 149 -4.87 4.06 0.50
N LEU A 150 -5.24 4.46 1.72
CA LEU A 150 -5.34 3.54 2.86
C LEU A 150 -6.77 3.00 3.03
N TRP A 151 -7.77 3.88 2.98
CA TRP A 151 -9.08 3.61 3.58
C TRP A 151 -10.24 3.46 2.60
N SER A 152 -9.99 3.56 1.29
CA SER A 152 -11.04 3.32 0.29
C SER A 152 -11.64 1.93 0.44
N PHE A 153 -12.97 1.85 0.26
CA PHE A 153 -13.81 0.67 0.55
C PHE A 153 -13.97 0.34 2.04
N SER A 154 -13.92 1.33 2.92
CA SER A 154 -14.32 1.20 4.33
C SER A 154 -15.26 2.33 4.77
N ASN A 155 -15.81 2.21 5.97
CA ASN A 155 -16.52 3.28 6.67
C ASN A 155 -15.69 4.58 6.84
N HIS A 156 -14.36 4.53 6.77
CA HIS A 156 -13.51 5.72 6.97
C HIS A 156 -13.32 6.59 5.73
N TYR A 157 -13.82 6.18 4.56
CA TYR A 157 -13.73 6.95 3.31
C TYR A 157 -15.03 6.91 2.51
N THR A 158 -15.48 8.07 2.04
CA THR A 158 -16.66 8.17 1.16
C THR A 158 -16.31 8.78 -0.20
N LYS A 159 -15.65 9.94 -0.22
CA LYS A 159 -15.26 10.68 -1.43
C LYS A 159 -14.18 11.71 -1.10
N GLY A 160 -13.58 12.28 -2.15
CA GLY A 160 -12.49 13.24 -2.04
C GLY A 160 -11.18 12.58 -2.43
N LYS A 161 -10.69 12.86 -3.65
CA LYS A 161 -9.47 12.23 -4.16
C LYS A 161 -8.65 13.19 -5.00
N TYR A 162 -7.31 13.08 -4.93
CA TYR A 162 -6.43 13.57 -5.98
C TYR A 162 -6.64 12.79 -7.27
N ILE A 163 -7.15 13.46 -8.30
CA ILE A 163 -7.35 12.86 -9.63
C ILE A 163 -6.09 12.93 -10.48
N GLU A 164 -5.23 13.90 -10.20
CA GLU A 164 -3.90 14.11 -10.79
C GLU A 164 -3.00 14.75 -9.72
N ASP A 165 -1.69 14.81 -9.98
CA ASP A 165 -0.72 15.42 -9.08
C ASP A 165 -1.10 16.87 -8.76
N GLY A 166 -1.40 17.14 -7.48
CA GLY A 166 -1.81 18.46 -6.99
C GLY A 166 -3.29 18.80 -7.21
N SER A 167 -4.03 18.01 -7.98
CA SER A 167 -5.43 18.27 -8.34
C SER A 167 -6.41 17.46 -7.49
N PHE A 168 -6.87 18.03 -6.37
CA PHE A 168 -7.87 17.40 -5.51
C PHE A 168 -9.31 17.68 -5.97
N SER A 169 -10.11 16.63 -6.09
CA SER A 169 -11.55 16.71 -6.31
C SER A 169 -12.32 16.23 -5.09
N LYS A 170 -13.12 17.11 -4.49
CA LYS A 170 -14.01 16.79 -3.35
C LYS A 170 -15.12 15.79 -3.67
N ASN A 171 -15.40 15.56 -4.95
CA ASN A 171 -16.51 14.72 -5.41
C ASN A 171 -16.05 13.39 -6.03
N ALA A 172 -14.78 13.27 -6.41
CA ALA A 172 -14.25 12.03 -6.96
C ALA A 172 -14.27 10.92 -5.90
N VAL A 173 -14.63 9.71 -6.31
CA VAL A 173 -14.63 8.50 -5.49
C VAL A 173 -13.51 7.59 -5.98
N SER A 174 -12.85 6.91 -5.04
CA SER A 174 -11.81 5.95 -5.40
C SER A 174 -12.46 4.61 -5.71
N GLU A 175 -12.23 4.08 -6.90
CA GLU A 175 -12.69 2.75 -7.32
C GLU A 175 -11.66 1.65 -7.05
N GLN A 176 -10.66 1.96 -6.24
CA GLN A 176 -9.61 1.03 -5.83
C GLN A 176 -9.70 0.78 -4.33
N CYS A 177 -9.57 -0.48 -3.92
CA CYS A 177 -9.52 -0.86 -2.50
C CYS A 177 -8.27 -0.25 -1.85
N GLY A 178 -8.45 0.37 -0.68
CA GLY A 178 -7.34 0.95 0.07
C GLY A 178 -6.41 -0.11 0.66
N ALA A 179 -5.13 0.21 0.79
CA ALA A 179 -4.12 -0.70 1.28
C ALA A 179 -4.38 -1.18 2.72
N ALA A 180 -4.91 -0.33 3.61
CA ALA A 180 -5.25 -0.75 4.98
C ALA A 180 -6.40 -1.76 4.98
N VAL A 181 -7.42 -1.53 4.16
CA VAL A 181 -8.56 -2.43 3.99
C VAL A 181 -8.13 -3.78 3.42
N LEU A 182 -7.24 -3.78 2.42
CA LEU A 182 -6.64 -5.00 1.87
C LEU A 182 -5.87 -5.79 2.92
N LEU A 183 -5.04 -5.12 3.73
CA LEU A 183 -4.27 -5.76 4.79
C LEU A 183 -5.16 -6.34 5.89
N LEU A 184 -6.25 -5.65 6.26
CA LEU A 184 -7.22 -6.15 7.24
C LEU A 184 -7.89 -7.44 6.78
N VAL A 185 -8.33 -7.52 5.52
CA VAL A 185 -8.97 -8.74 5.00
C VAL A 185 -7.93 -9.85 4.76
N LEU A 186 -6.72 -9.49 4.36
CA LEU A 186 -5.61 -10.44 4.24
C LEU A 186 -5.27 -11.09 5.60
N SER A 187 -5.24 -10.33 6.69
CA SER A 187 -4.94 -10.86 8.03
C SER A 187 -6.04 -11.75 8.61
N GLN A 188 -7.25 -11.74 8.02
CA GLN A 188 -8.38 -12.59 8.42
C GLN A 188 -8.46 -13.88 7.58
N SER A 189 -7.54 -14.11 6.65
CA SER A 189 -7.59 -15.26 5.74
C SER A 189 -6.88 -16.48 6.35
N ASP A 190 -7.60 -17.59 6.55
CA ASP A 190 -7.08 -18.83 7.16
C ASP A 190 -5.99 -19.53 6.34
N SER A 191 -5.87 -19.24 5.03
CA SER A 191 -4.91 -19.89 4.12
C SER A 191 -3.47 -19.41 4.27
N ALA A 192 -3.20 -18.69 5.34
CA ALA A 192 -2.08 -17.81 5.41
C ALA A 192 -1.34 -18.14 6.71
N ASP A 193 -0.20 -18.84 6.59
CA ASP A 193 0.85 -18.93 7.62
C ASP A 193 1.43 -17.52 7.82
N ILE A 194 0.58 -16.67 8.38
CA ILE A 194 0.70 -15.25 8.41
C ILE A 194 0.86 -14.92 9.89
N ASP A 195 2.11 -14.90 10.34
CA ASP A 195 2.50 -14.22 11.58
C ASP A 195 2.54 -12.71 11.29
N ILE A 196 1.41 -12.19 10.79
CA ILE A 196 1.20 -10.76 10.65
C ILE A 196 0.62 -10.30 11.98
N ASP A 197 1.49 -9.81 12.84
CA ASP A 197 1.10 -9.05 14.04
C ASP A 197 0.56 -7.66 13.63
N LEU A 198 -0.52 -7.66 12.83
CA LEU A 198 -1.45 -6.53 12.66
C LEU A 198 -2.60 -6.65 13.66
N SER A 199 -2.61 -7.68 14.51
CA SER A 199 -3.50 -7.76 15.65
C SER A 199 -3.23 -6.59 16.58
N ILE A 200 -4.10 -5.59 16.50
CA ILE A 200 -4.38 -4.76 17.67
C ILE A 200 -4.89 -5.77 18.69
N ASN A 201 -4.15 -5.98 19.78
CA ASN A 201 -4.64 -6.76 20.93
C ASN A 201 -6.10 -6.38 21.14
N ARG A 202 -7.02 -7.25 20.73
CA ARG A 202 -8.43 -7.11 21.09
C ARG A 202 -8.39 -7.39 22.58
N ALA A 203 -8.35 -6.32 23.37
CA ALA A 203 -8.56 -6.42 24.79
C ALA A 203 -9.90 -7.12 24.95
N GLU A 204 -9.83 -8.39 25.36
CA GLU A 204 -10.98 -9.12 25.87
C GLU A 204 -11.51 -8.29 27.04
N ASN A 205 -12.74 -7.80 26.89
CA ASN A 205 -13.60 -7.43 28.02
C ASN A 205 -14.47 -8.63 28.35
#